data_AF-A0A533RX84-F1
#
_entry.id   AF-A0A533RX84-F1
#
_cell.length_a   1.000
_cell.length_b   1.000
_cell.length_c   1.000
_cell.angle_alpha   90.00
_cell.angle_beta   90.00
_cell.angle_gamma   90.00
#
_symmetry.space_group_name_H-M   'P 1'
#
loop_
_entity.id
_entity.type
_entity.pdbx_description
1 polymer ?
#
loop_
_entity_poly.entity_id
_entity_poly.type
_entity_poly.pdbx_seq_one_letter_code
_entity_poly.pdbx_strand_id
1 'polypeptide(L)'
;MSRSATCAAGRKAPASSRRDSNECHRRPRDAGPPPFGRILARGESAGLWRRLKPFGGGTMGTMSRLRACRSLLALVVAMLLATAQPISAVPGGGQPDRTAPVTQARGLPASGWASGDVTVTLSATDSGSGVAYTRFSVDGSAPQTYTTPLAFTTEGTSTIKYWSVDKASPANVEATKTALVRIDRVAPALTLT
;
A
#
# COMPACT_ATOMS: atom_id res chain seq x y z
N MET A 1 -41.16 35.71 62.16
CA MET A 1 -41.04 34.44 62.93
C MET A 1 -40.64 33.37 61.92
N SER A 2 -39.58 32.57 61.99
CA SER A 2 -38.63 32.24 63.06
C SER A 2 -37.44 31.49 62.41
N ARG A 3 -36.22 31.96 62.70
CA ARG A 3 -35.01 31.20 63.09
C ARG A 3 -34.27 30.26 62.12
N SER A 4 -33.00 30.65 61.92
CA SER A 4 -31.78 29.86 61.72
C SER A 4 -31.55 28.73 62.74
N ALA A 5 -30.77 27.71 62.35
CA ALA A 5 -29.72 26.98 63.10
C ALA A 5 -29.16 25.87 62.17
N THR A 6 -27.87 25.70 61.80
CA THR A 6 -26.55 25.74 62.46
C THR A 6 -26.15 24.45 63.20
N CYS A 7 -24.96 23.92 62.82
CA CYS A 7 -24.03 23.03 63.55
C CYS A 7 -24.42 21.54 63.75
N ALA A 8 -23.52 20.56 63.90
CA ALA A 8 -22.06 20.45 63.75
C ALA A 8 -21.64 18.97 63.89
N ALA A 9 -20.47 18.64 63.31
CA ALA A 9 -19.41 17.74 63.79
C ALA A 9 -19.71 16.36 64.43
N GLY A 10 -19.10 15.31 63.87
CA GLY A 10 -18.91 14.02 64.53
C GLY A 10 -17.79 13.19 63.90
N ARG A 11 -16.66 13.10 64.61
CA ARG A 11 -15.35 12.55 64.21
C ARG A 11 -15.32 11.01 64.14
N LYS A 12 -14.48 10.45 63.25
CA LYS A 12 -13.51 9.38 63.58
C LYS A 12 -12.55 9.07 62.42
N ALA A 13 -11.26 9.30 62.67
CA ALA A 13 -10.12 8.57 62.08
C ALA A 13 -9.51 7.71 63.23
N PRO A 14 -8.60 6.73 63.04
CA PRO A 14 -7.67 6.59 61.90
C PRO A 14 -7.31 5.16 61.43
N ALA A 15 -6.48 5.15 60.37
CA ALA A 15 -5.40 4.21 60.02
C ALA A 15 -5.73 2.76 59.63
N SER A 16 -5.42 2.38 58.39
CA SER A 16 -4.14 1.72 58.09
C SER A 16 -4.08 1.17 56.66
N SER A 17 -3.02 1.58 55.93
CA SER A 17 -2.36 0.82 54.85
C SER A 17 -3.20 0.62 53.56
N ARG A 18 -2.71 0.84 52.34
CA ARG A 18 -1.38 0.74 51.75
C ARG A 18 -1.38 1.60 50.47
N ARG A 19 -0.23 2.22 50.19
CA ARG A 19 0.45 2.44 48.88
C ARG A 19 -0.45 2.82 47.69
N ASP A 20 -0.30 4.02 47.16
CA ASP A 20 0.66 4.33 46.06
C ASP A 20 0.51 3.29 44.92
N SER A 21 0.07 3.62 43.72
CA SER A 21 0.57 4.74 42.91
C SER A 21 -0.40 5.11 41.79
N ASN A 22 -0.44 6.41 41.50
CA ASN A 22 -0.71 6.93 40.18
C ASN A 22 0.07 6.13 39.12
N GLU A 23 -0.61 5.35 38.28
CA GLU A 23 -0.06 4.91 37.00
C GLU A 23 -1.00 5.41 35.90
N CYS A 24 -0.74 6.64 35.49
CA CYS A 24 -1.21 7.23 34.25
C CYS A 24 -0.68 6.38 33.10
N HIS A 25 -1.52 5.52 32.51
CA HIS A 25 -1.18 4.79 31.28
C HIS A 25 -0.95 5.78 30.12
N ARG A 26 0.27 6.32 30.03
CA ARG A 26 0.81 6.90 28.81
C ARG A 26 1.11 5.75 27.85
N ARG A 27 0.26 5.53 26.85
CA ARG A 27 0.67 4.78 25.66
C ARG A 27 1.52 5.71 24.78
N PRO A 28 2.73 5.31 24.37
CA PRO A 28 3.51 6.07 23.41
C PRO A 28 2.79 6.06 22.05
N ARG A 29 2.62 7.25 21.47
CA ARG A 29 2.40 7.44 20.04
C ARG A 29 3.72 7.22 19.30
N ASP A 30 3.59 6.91 18.02
CA ASP A 30 4.59 7.08 16.96
C ASP A 30 5.51 5.88 16.64
N ALA A 31 4.97 4.96 15.85
CA ALA A 31 5.74 4.25 14.83
C ALA A 31 4.92 4.24 13.53
N GLY A 32 5.31 5.09 12.57
CA GLY A 32 4.72 5.15 11.24
C GLY A 32 5.03 3.88 10.41
N PRO A 33 4.21 3.59 9.38
CA PRO A 33 4.42 2.43 8.51
C PRO A 33 5.67 2.59 7.65
N PRO A 34 6.45 1.51 7.41
CA PRO A 34 7.62 1.58 6.55
C PRO A 34 7.23 1.73 5.06
N PRO A 35 7.98 2.52 4.27
CA PRO A 35 7.79 2.54 2.82
C PRO A 35 8.35 1.27 2.16
N PHE A 36 7.61 0.79 1.18
CA PHE A 36 7.93 -0.35 0.33
C PHE A 36 9.22 -0.15 -0.48
N GLY A 37 10.12 -1.14 -0.37
CA GLY A 37 10.89 -1.74 -1.47
C GLY A 37 11.60 -0.85 -2.49
N ARG A 38 12.91 -0.69 -2.32
CA ARG A 38 13.86 -0.56 -3.44
C ARG A 38 14.92 -1.65 -3.32
N ILE A 39 14.70 -2.77 -4.02
CA ILE A 39 15.75 -3.75 -4.31
C ILE A 39 16.31 -3.38 -5.68
N LEU A 40 17.39 -2.61 -5.71
CA LEU A 40 18.26 -2.53 -6.88
C LEU A 40 19.44 -3.46 -6.64
N ALA A 41 19.48 -4.50 -7.46
CA ALA A 41 20.61 -5.39 -7.62
C ALA A 41 21.82 -4.62 -8.18
N ARG A 42 22.94 -4.66 -7.45
CA ARG A 42 24.31 -4.72 -7.95
C ARG A 42 24.99 -5.74 -7.01
N GLY A 43 25.51 -6.87 -7.45
CA GLY A 43 26.33 -7.06 -8.63
C GLY A 43 27.79 -6.88 -8.22
N GLU A 44 28.33 -7.82 -7.44
CA GLU A 44 29.77 -7.97 -7.21
C GLU A 44 30.04 -9.30 -6.50
N SER A 45 30.50 -10.30 -7.24
CA SER A 45 31.02 -11.55 -6.68
C SER A 45 32.19 -12.00 -7.55
N ALA A 46 33.33 -11.35 -7.33
CA ALA A 46 34.62 -11.81 -7.85
C ALA A 46 35.65 -11.58 -6.76
N GLY A 47 36.19 -12.66 -6.18
CA GLY A 47 37.32 -12.53 -5.26
C GLY A 47 37.46 -13.62 -4.21
N LEU A 48 37.49 -14.90 -4.60
CA LEU A 48 37.98 -15.96 -3.71
C LEU A 48 38.83 -16.96 -4.51
N TRP A 49 39.98 -16.51 -5.01
CA TRP A 49 41.05 -17.41 -5.45
C TRP A 49 41.77 -17.97 -4.22
N ARG A 50 41.20 -19.00 -3.59
CA ARG A 50 41.96 -19.80 -2.62
C ARG A 50 42.88 -20.78 -3.36
N ARG A 51 44.14 -20.37 -3.39
CA ARG A 51 45.35 -21.14 -3.65
C ARG A 51 45.31 -22.52 -2.99
N LEU A 52 45.12 -23.59 -3.77
CA LEU A 52 45.34 -24.97 -3.35
C LEU A 52 46.82 -25.33 -3.56
N LYS A 53 47.50 -25.71 -2.48
CA LYS A 53 48.87 -26.24 -2.52
C LYS A 53 48.85 -27.67 -3.08
N PRO A 54 49.86 -28.08 -3.88
CA PRO A 54 50.02 -29.47 -4.28
C PRO A 54 50.64 -30.26 -3.11
N PHE A 55 49.94 -31.26 -2.60
CA PHE A 55 50.56 -32.32 -1.80
C PHE A 55 50.99 -33.44 -2.74
N GLY A 56 52.31 -33.66 -2.78
CA GLY A 56 52.94 -34.70 -3.55
C GLY A 56 52.80 -36.09 -2.91
N GLY A 57 52.84 -37.10 -3.79
CA GLY A 57 53.61 -38.33 -3.64
C GLY A 57 53.38 -39.19 -2.41
N GLY A 58 52.44 -40.14 -2.51
CA GLY A 58 52.35 -41.31 -1.64
C GLY A 58 52.24 -42.57 -2.48
N THR A 59 53.17 -43.49 -2.29
CA THR A 59 53.46 -44.69 -3.07
C THR A 59 52.39 -45.78 -2.96
N MET A 60 52.33 -46.60 -4.03
CA MET A 60 51.58 -47.84 -4.21
C MET A 60 51.26 -48.63 -2.93
N GLY A 61 49.96 -48.81 -2.68
CA GLY A 61 49.42 -49.78 -1.75
C GLY A 61 48.26 -50.52 -2.41
N THR A 62 48.57 -51.65 -3.02
CA THR A 62 47.64 -52.62 -3.60
C THR A 62 46.69 -53.10 -2.50
N MET A 63 45.39 -52.80 -2.59
CA MET A 63 44.34 -53.76 -2.23
C MET A 63 42.96 -53.25 -2.64
N SER A 64 42.53 -53.81 -3.77
CA SER A 64 41.15 -54.03 -4.14
C SER A 64 40.31 -54.49 -2.96
N ARG A 65 39.22 -53.76 -2.65
CA ARG A 65 37.88 -54.24 -2.26
C ARG A 65 37.07 -53.09 -1.64
N LEU A 66 35.76 -53.07 -1.91
CA LEU A 66 34.72 -52.13 -1.44
C LEU A 66 34.58 -50.79 -2.20
N ARG A 67 34.50 -50.88 -3.53
CA ARG A 67 33.61 -49.99 -4.31
C ARG A 67 32.18 -50.52 -4.23
N ALA A 68 31.43 -50.27 -3.16
CA ALA A 68 30.01 -50.65 -3.13
C ALA A 68 29.13 -49.90 -2.12
N CYS A 69 29.58 -48.81 -1.49
CA CYS A 69 28.74 -48.10 -0.50
C CYS A 69 28.94 -46.58 -0.54
N ARG A 70 28.92 -46.00 -1.73
CA ARG A 70 29.11 -44.54 -1.90
C ARG A 70 28.22 -43.90 -2.98
N SER A 71 27.23 -44.64 -3.51
CA SER A 71 26.49 -44.21 -4.70
C SER A 71 24.99 -44.50 -4.70
N LEU A 72 24.32 -44.65 -3.55
CA LEU A 72 22.85 -44.57 -3.54
C LEU A 72 22.35 -43.12 -3.35
N LEU A 73 23.00 -42.30 -2.52
CA LEU A 73 22.56 -40.91 -2.30
C LEU A 73 22.71 -40.03 -3.55
N ALA A 74 23.78 -40.23 -4.33
CA ALA A 74 23.99 -39.53 -5.60
C ALA A 74 23.00 -39.97 -6.68
N LEU A 75 22.53 -41.23 -6.65
CA LEU A 75 21.52 -41.73 -7.61
C LEU A 75 20.13 -41.17 -7.30
N VAL A 76 19.77 -41.03 -6.02
CA VAL A 76 18.47 -40.47 -5.59
C VAL A 76 18.40 -38.96 -5.88
N VAL A 77 19.49 -38.21 -5.67
CA VAL A 77 19.55 -36.78 -6.04
C VAL A 77 19.50 -36.58 -7.56
N ALA A 78 20.16 -37.46 -8.34
CA ALA A 78 20.07 -37.41 -9.80
C ALA A 78 18.68 -37.82 -10.35
N MET A 79 17.98 -38.75 -9.69
CA MET A 79 16.60 -39.11 -10.07
C MET A 79 15.56 -38.06 -9.65
N LEU A 80 15.77 -37.34 -8.54
CA LEU A 80 14.82 -36.32 -8.09
C LEU A 80 14.92 -34.99 -8.88
N LEU A 81 16.08 -34.69 -9.47
CA LEU A 81 16.25 -33.52 -10.36
C LEU A 81 15.91 -33.80 -11.84
N ALA A 82 15.69 -35.07 -12.24
CA ALA A 82 15.45 -35.44 -13.64
C ALA A 82 13.96 -35.41 -14.07
N THR A 83 13.04 -34.96 -13.21
CA THR A 83 11.61 -34.81 -13.57
C THR A 83 11.12 -33.36 -13.56
N ALA A 84 12.02 -32.38 -13.45
CA ALA A 84 11.68 -30.99 -13.72
C ALA A 84 11.41 -30.83 -15.23
N GLN A 85 10.20 -31.21 -15.67
CA GLN A 85 9.71 -30.90 -16.99
C GLN A 85 9.74 -29.38 -17.16
N PRO A 86 10.17 -28.84 -18.32
CA PRO A 86 10.00 -27.42 -18.59
C PRO A 86 8.50 -27.13 -18.53
N ILE A 87 8.10 -26.16 -17.72
CA ILE A 87 6.73 -25.68 -17.65
C ILE A 87 6.39 -25.20 -19.06
N SER A 88 5.66 -26.02 -19.81
CA SER A 88 5.21 -25.65 -21.15
C SER A 88 4.28 -24.47 -20.99
N ALA A 89 4.65 -23.34 -21.62
CA ALA A 89 3.77 -22.19 -21.72
C ALA A 89 2.44 -22.68 -22.28
N VAL A 90 1.38 -22.60 -21.47
CA VAL A 90 0.02 -22.95 -21.88
C VAL A 90 -0.28 -22.17 -23.17
N PRO A 91 -0.58 -22.83 -24.30
CA PRO A 91 -0.93 -22.14 -25.54
C PRO A 91 -2.39 -21.69 -25.45
N GLY A 92 -2.61 -20.69 -24.60
CA GLY A 92 -3.81 -19.86 -24.51
C GLY A 92 -3.44 -18.38 -24.42
N GLY A 93 -2.22 -18.03 -24.84
CA GLY A 93 -1.63 -16.71 -24.68
C GLY A 93 -2.13 -15.73 -25.73
N GLY A 94 -3.34 -15.21 -25.56
CA GLY A 94 -3.62 -13.85 -26.02
C GLY A 94 -2.54 -12.94 -25.43
N GLN A 95 -1.99 -12.02 -26.23
CA GLN A 95 -1.01 -11.06 -25.72
C GLN A 95 -1.57 -10.39 -24.44
N PRO A 96 -0.80 -10.33 -23.34
CA PRO A 96 -1.25 -9.64 -22.14
C PRO A 96 -1.50 -8.19 -22.48
N ASP A 97 -2.67 -7.68 -22.11
CA ASP A 97 -3.01 -6.27 -22.29
C ASP A 97 -2.05 -5.39 -21.49
N ARG A 98 -1.56 -4.34 -22.13
CA ARG A 98 -0.62 -3.35 -21.58
C ARG A 98 -1.15 -1.93 -21.69
N THR A 99 -2.40 -1.77 -22.12
CA THR A 99 -3.02 -0.47 -22.28
C THR A 99 -3.67 -0.09 -20.95
N ALA A 100 -3.21 1.01 -20.36
CA ALA A 100 -3.88 1.54 -19.18
C ALA A 100 -5.21 2.21 -19.58
N PRO A 101 -6.25 2.11 -18.72
CA PRO A 101 -7.50 2.78 -18.94
C PRO A 101 -7.32 4.31 -18.89
N VAL A 102 -8.19 5.04 -19.57
CA VAL A 102 -8.21 6.50 -19.55
C VAL A 102 -9.48 7.00 -18.88
N THR A 103 -9.34 7.75 -17.80
CA THR A 103 -10.47 8.38 -17.10
C THR A 103 -10.60 9.86 -17.47
N GLN A 104 -11.83 10.30 -17.69
CA GLN A 104 -12.20 11.69 -17.95
C GLN A 104 -13.15 12.18 -16.85
N ALA A 105 -12.84 13.36 -16.29
CA ALA A 105 -13.76 14.09 -15.42
C ALA A 105 -14.63 15.05 -16.26
N ARG A 106 -15.94 15.01 -16.04
CA ARG A 106 -16.95 15.85 -16.71
C ARG A 106 -17.72 16.67 -15.68
N GLY A 107 -18.30 17.79 -16.12
CA GLY A 107 -19.07 18.68 -15.26
C GLY A 107 -18.23 19.73 -14.50
N LEU A 108 -16.96 19.90 -14.85
CA LEU A 108 -16.12 20.97 -14.31
C LEU A 108 -16.47 22.33 -14.95
N PRO A 109 -16.42 23.44 -14.20
CA PRO A 109 -16.69 24.77 -14.73
C PRO A 109 -15.64 25.19 -15.77
N ALA A 110 -16.09 25.68 -16.93
CA ALA A 110 -15.20 26.09 -18.03
C ALA A 110 -14.29 27.28 -17.67
N SER A 111 -14.77 28.18 -16.81
CA SER A 111 -14.03 29.32 -16.26
C SER A 111 -13.08 28.92 -15.11
N GLY A 112 -13.13 27.67 -14.66
CA GLY A 112 -12.45 27.20 -13.45
C GLY A 112 -13.15 27.56 -12.13
N TRP A 113 -14.20 28.39 -12.16
CA TRP A 113 -15.00 28.78 -11.00
C TRP A 113 -16.50 28.62 -11.28
N ALA A 114 -17.25 28.11 -10.31
CA ALA A 114 -18.69 27.98 -10.36
C ALA A 114 -19.36 28.89 -9.34
N SER A 115 -20.48 29.52 -9.72
CA SER A 115 -21.32 30.32 -8.83
C SER A 115 -22.44 29.53 -8.16
N GLY A 116 -22.42 28.19 -8.27
CA GLY A 116 -23.47 27.30 -7.79
C GLY A 116 -22.95 25.89 -7.54
N ASP A 117 -23.85 24.94 -7.36
CA ASP A 117 -23.52 23.53 -7.15
C ASP A 117 -22.84 22.94 -8.40
N VAL A 118 -21.82 22.12 -8.18
CA VAL A 118 -21.09 21.43 -9.25
C VAL A 118 -21.24 19.92 -9.08
N THR A 119 -21.66 19.23 -10.13
CA THR A 119 -21.69 17.76 -10.16
C THR A 119 -20.62 17.26 -11.10
N VAL A 120 -19.67 16.49 -10.56
CA VAL A 120 -18.57 15.87 -11.33
C VAL A 120 -18.88 14.41 -11.60
N THR A 121 -18.79 14.03 -12.88
CA THR A 121 -18.93 12.65 -13.34
C THR A 121 -17.60 12.12 -13.85
N LEU A 122 -17.20 10.93 -13.41
CA LEU A 122 -15.99 10.26 -13.91
C LEU A 122 -16.40 9.16 -14.89
N SER A 123 -15.84 9.21 -16.11
CA SER A 123 -16.06 8.19 -17.14
C SER A 123 -14.71 7.60 -17.55
N ALA A 124 -14.55 6.29 -17.38
CA ALA A 124 -13.34 5.57 -17.75
C ALA A 124 -13.58 4.71 -18.99
N THR A 125 -12.62 4.72 -19.90
CA THR A 125 -12.63 3.92 -21.13
C THR A 125 -11.31 3.21 -21.31
N ASP A 126 -11.35 1.98 -21.80
CA ASP A 126 -10.17 1.19 -22.13
C ASP A 126 -10.40 0.46 -23.45
N SER A 127 -9.36 0.36 -24.28
CA SER A 127 -9.43 -0.30 -25.60
C SER A 127 -8.98 -1.75 -25.58
N GLY A 128 -8.47 -2.25 -24.45
CA GLY A 128 -7.99 -3.61 -24.28
C GLY A 128 -8.98 -4.46 -23.49
N SER A 129 -8.60 -4.80 -22.27
CA SER A 129 -9.33 -5.70 -21.37
C SER A 129 -10.56 -5.09 -20.70
N GLY A 130 -10.74 -3.77 -20.82
CA GLY A 130 -11.84 -3.04 -20.21
C GLY A 130 -11.53 -2.59 -18.77
N VAL A 131 -12.33 -1.67 -18.26
CA VAL A 131 -12.14 -1.08 -16.92
C VAL A 131 -12.69 -2.02 -15.84
N ALA A 132 -11.89 -2.34 -14.83
CA ALA A 132 -12.34 -3.06 -13.64
C ALA A 132 -13.01 -2.13 -12.64
N TYR A 133 -12.34 -1.05 -12.25
CA TYR A 133 -12.88 -0.04 -11.34
C TYR A 133 -12.15 1.30 -11.47
N THR A 134 -12.85 2.36 -11.08
CA THR A 134 -12.29 3.71 -10.93
C THR A 134 -12.21 4.05 -9.45
N ARG A 135 -11.07 4.58 -9.01
CA ARG A 135 -10.84 5.08 -7.65
C ARG A 135 -10.74 6.59 -7.66
N PHE A 136 -11.20 7.22 -6.58
CA PHE A 136 -11.07 8.65 -6.38
C PHE A 136 -10.82 9.00 -4.92
N SER A 137 -10.26 10.17 -4.67
CA SER A 137 -10.05 10.79 -3.37
C SER A 137 -10.40 12.27 -3.48
N VAL A 138 -11.14 12.78 -2.50
CA VAL A 138 -11.52 14.19 -2.41
C VAL A 138 -10.76 14.82 -1.24
N ASP A 139 -10.05 15.92 -1.49
CA ASP A 139 -9.33 16.70 -0.47
C ASP A 139 -8.36 15.88 0.38
N GLY A 140 -7.77 14.84 -0.21
CA GLY A 140 -6.81 13.96 0.45
C GLY A 140 -7.44 12.88 1.34
N SER A 141 -8.75 12.68 1.27
CA SER A 141 -9.45 11.57 1.93
C SER A 141 -8.98 10.19 1.43
N ALA A 142 -9.31 9.13 2.18
CA ALA A 142 -8.99 7.76 1.79
C ALA A 142 -9.64 7.39 0.43
N PRO A 143 -8.91 6.70 -0.48
CA PRO A 143 -9.44 6.37 -1.80
C PRO A 143 -10.72 5.54 -1.77
N GLN A 144 -11.77 6.05 -2.42
CA GLN A 144 -13.08 5.41 -2.57
C GLN A 144 -13.24 4.86 -4.00
N THR A 145 -14.09 3.84 -4.17
CA THR A 145 -14.50 3.37 -5.50
C THR A 145 -15.58 4.28 -6.04
N TYR A 146 -15.44 4.74 -7.28
CA TYR A 146 -16.44 5.56 -7.95
C TYR A 146 -17.68 4.73 -8.31
N THR A 147 -18.84 5.16 -7.80
CA THR A 147 -20.14 4.50 -8.02
C THR A 147 -21.23 5.50 -8.41
N THR A 148 -21.18 6.72 -7.85
CA THR A 148 -22.15 7.78 -8.10
C THR A 148 -21.45 9.09 -8.44
N PRO A 149 -22.12 10.02 -9.16
CA PRO A 149 -21.61 11.37 -9.37
C PRO A 149 -21.26 12.08 -8.05
N LEU A 150 -20.22 12.92 -8.09
CA LEU A 150 -19.75 13.67 -6.93
C LEU A 150 -20.39 15.06 -6.95
N ALA A 151 -21.20 15.37 -5.94
CA ALA A 151 -21.82 16.68 -5.79
C ALA A 151 -20.99 17.57 -4.85
N PHE A 152 -20.69 18.79 -5.29
CA PHE A 152 -20.01 19.82 -4.54
C PHE A 152 -20.95 21.00 -4.35
N THR A 153 -21.33 21.27 -3.11
CA THR A 153 -22.30 22.30 -2.74
C THR A 153 -21.72 23.35 -1.78
N THR A 154 -20.51 23.11 -1.27
CA THR A 154 -19.82 24.00 -0.34
C THR A 154 -18.91 24.95 -1.10
N GLU A 155 -18.85 26.21 -0.67
CA GLU A 155 -17.89 27.17 -1.19
C GLU A 155 -16.44 26.76 -0.88
N GLY A 156 -15.52 27.16 -1.75
CA GLY A 156 -14.10 26.88 -1.61
C GLY A 156 -13.53 26.07 -2.77
N THR A 157 -12.33 25.53 -2.56
CA THR A 157 -11.62 24.70 -3.55
C THR A 157 -11.54 23.26 -3.06
N SER A 158 -12.14 22.34 -3.81
CA SER A 158 -12.00 20.90 -3.62
C SER A 158 -11.10 20.29 -4.68
N THR A 159 -10.18 19.42 -4.23
CA THR A 159 -9.24 18.69 -5.09
C THR A 159 -9.66 17.24 -5.22
N ILE A 160 -9.92 16.80 -6.44
CA ILE A 160 -10.29 15.43 -6.77
C ILE A 160 -9.10 14.75 -7.42
N LYS A 161 -8.58 13.69 -6.80
CA LYS A 161 -7.60 12.79 -7.41
C LYS A 161 -8.30 11.52 -7.85
N TYR A 162 -8.06 11.07 -9.08
CA TYR A 162 -8.73 9.89 -9.62
C TYR A 162 -7.83 9.07 -10.55
N TRP A 163 -8.07 7.77 -10.63
CA TRP A 163 -7.39 6.83 -11.53
C TRP A 163 -8.26 5.59 -11.73
N SER A 164 -8.06 4.88 -12.85
CA SER A 164 -8.74 3.61 -13.12
C SER A 164 -7.76 2.44 -13.21
N VAL A 165 -8.30 1.24 -13.00
CA VAL A 165 -7.60 -0.03 -13.11
C VAL A 165 -8.37 -0.92 -14.09
N ASP A 166 -7.67 -1.61 -14.98
CA ASP A 166 -8.26 -2.52 -15.96
C ASP A 166 -8.50 -3.93 -15.41
N LYS A 167 -9.01 -4.83 -16.26
CA LYS A 167 -9.25 -6.24 -15.95
C LYS A 167 -8.09 -7.16 -16.38
N ALA A 168 -6.97 -6.61 -16.83
CA ALA A 168 -5.84 -7.39 -17.31
C ALA A 168 -5.17 -8.18 -16.18
N SER A 169 -4.40 -9.21 -16.56
CA SER A 169 -3.54 -9.96 -15.64
C SER A 169 -2.13 -10.03 -16.23
N PRO A 170 -1.16 -9.26 -15.72
CA PRO A 170 -1.27 -8.30 -14.61
C PRO A 170 -2.12 -7.07 -14.95
N ALA A 171 -2.74 -6.44 -13.94
CA ALA A 171 -3.63 -5.29 -14.14
C ALA A 171 -2.83 -4.01 -14.43
N ASN A 172 -3.27 -3.22 -15.40
CA ASN A 172 -2.71 -1.91 -15.71
C ASN A 172 -3.47 -0.82 -14.92
N VAL A 173 -2.68 0.10 -14.35
CA VAL A 173 -3.19 1.21 -13.53
C VAL A 173 -2.88 2.52 -14.24
N GLU A 174 -3.90 3.36 -14.39
CA GLU A 174 -3.75 4.71 -14.94
C GLU A 174 -2.92 5.60 -14.00
N ALA A 175 -2.15 6.53 -14.58
CA ALA A 175 -1.53 7.60 -13.80
C ALA A 175 -2.60 8.46 -13.11
N THR A 176 -2.40 8.79 -11.84
CA THR A 176 -3.36 9.62 -11.07
C THR A 176 -3.53 10.99 -11.72
N LYS A 177 -4.78 11.30 -12.08
CA LYS A 177 -5.20 12.60 -12.57
C LYS A 177 -5.77 13.44 -11.44
N THR A 178 -5.65 14.76 -11.57
CA THR A 178 -6.18 15.73 -10.60
C THR A 178 -7.15 16.68 -11.29
N ALA A 179 -8.31 16.89 -10.69
CA ALA A 179 -9.28 17.91 -11.06
C ALA A 179 -9.54 18.84 -9.88
N LEU A 180 -9.79 20.12 -10.18
CA LEU A 180 -10.12 21.14 -9.19
C LEU A 180 -11.55 21.60 -9.39
N VAL A 181 -12.31 21.65 -8.30
CA VAL A 181 -13.64 22.25 -8.25
C VAL A 181 -13.55 23.48 -7.37
N ARG A 182 -13.90 24.65 -7.91
CA ARG A 182 -13.86 25.92 -7.17
C ARG A 182 -15.24 26.56 -7.21
N ILE A 183 -15.81 26.82 -6.05
CA ILE A 183 -17.14 27.41 -5.91
C ILE A 183 -17.00 28.75 -5.18
N ASP A 184 -17.53 29.80 -5.80
CA ASP A 184 -17.61 31.16 -5.25
C ASP A 184 -19.01 31.73 -5.56
N ARG A 185 -19.84 31.91 -4.54
CA ARG A 185 -21.21 32.42 -4.67
C ARG A 185 -21.31 33.87 -4.24
N VAL A 186 -20.20 34.50 -3.87
CA VAL A 186 -20.19 35.87 -3.38
C VAL A 186 -20.19 36.81 -4.57
N ALA A 187 -21.34 37.42 -4.84
CA ALA A 187 -21.41 38.51 -5.81
C ALA A 187 -20.62 39.73 -5.29
N PRO A 188 -19.91 40.45 -6.18
CA PRO A 188 -19.23 41.68 -5.78
C PRO A 188 -20.25 42.72 -5.29
N ALA A 189 -19.97 43.37 -4.17
CA ALA A 189 -20.78 44.47 -3.64
C ALA A 189 -20.15 45.82 -4.01
N LEU A 190 -20.95 46.73 -4.56
CA LEU A 190 -20.56 48.12 -4.78
C LEU A 190 -21.18 48.99 -3.68
N THR A 191 -20.34 49.64 -2.88
CA THR A 191 -20.79 50.63 -1.88
C THR A 191 -20.47 52.02 -2.41
N LEU A 192 -21.50 52.81 -2.73
CA LEU A 192 -21.35 54.22 -3.07
C LEU A 192 -21.34 55.02 -1.77
N THR A 193 -20.23 55.69 -1.49
CA THR A 193 -20.05 56.59 -0.34
C THR A 193 -20.00 58.03 -0.78
#